data_AF-A0A9E0H770-F1
#
_entry.id   AF-A0A9E0H770-F1
#
_cell.length_a   1.000
_cell.length_b   1.000
_cell.length_c   1.000
_cell.angle_alpha   90.00
_cell.angle_beta   90.00
_cell.angle_gamma   90.00
#
_symmetry.space_group_name_H-M   'P 1'
#
loop_
_entity.id
_entity.type
_entity.pdbx_description
1 polymer ?
#
loop_
_entity_poly.entity_id
_entity_poly.type
_entity_poly.pdbx_seq_one_letter_code
_entity_poly.pdbx_strand_id
1 'polypeptide(L)'
;MLATSAKPPQQLLDEVHTAAGLARFSIDAFARAVADARADDPRDLEGLSATDAALRGHLPAIDAFTARVMKIALDVALADDTALAPAFRTNLAATILRYHDDRDLLRERVAAAAGRAGPTVAAAVADHAVEAAAGAFALRAALYDAVVAVARVWAAAALPVAIAGARDRRGDDSSRARWSVVEQELTAVATEPARLVAAPWASRLASFTPVDHQVIEPEPSFGSLIELD
;
A
#
# COMPACT_ATOMS: atom_id res chain seq x y z
N MET A 1 -22.22 22.50 -11.44
CA MET A 1 -22.10 21.11 -10.94
C MET A 1 -21.23 21.17 -9.70
N LEU A 2 -21.83 21.01 -8.52
CA LEU A 2 -21.09 21.00 -7.25
C LEU A 2 -20.27 19.72 -7.20
N ALA A 3 -18.93 19.85 -7.20
CA ALA A 3 -18.04 18.75 -6.89
C ALA A 3 -18.45 18.20 -5.52
N THR A 4 -19.03 17.02 -5.50
CA THR A 4 -19.22 16.28 -4.25
C THR A 4 -17.82 15.99 -3.78
N SER A 5 -17.34 16.73 -2.77
CA SER A 5 -15.99 16.55 -2.23
C SER A 5 -15.84 15.09 -1.84
N ALA A 6 -15.07 14.34 -2.61
CA ALA A 6 -14.83 12.92 -2.35
C ALA A 6 -14.16 12.83 -0.97
N LYS A 7 -14.70 11.97 -0.10
CA LYS A 7 -14.14 11.80 1.25
C LYS A 7 -12.68 11.35 1.15
N PRO A 8 -11.78 11.86 1.99
CA PRO A 8 -10.39 11.40 2.01
C PRO A 8 -10.33 9.91 2.38
N PRO A 9 -9.33 9.15 1.87
CA PRO A 9 -9.21 7.71 2.10
C PRO A 9 -9.29 7.32 3.57
N GLN A 10 -8.62 8.09 4.43
CA GLN A 10 -8.57 7.83 5.86
C GLN A 10 -9.96 7.95 6.51
N GLN A 11 -10.77 8.93 6.09
CA GLN A 11 -12.12 9.08 6.61
C GLN A 11 -13.02 7.89 6.24
N LEU A 12 -12.85 7.31 5.06
CA LEU A 12 -13.59 6.10 4.66
C LEU A 12 -13.28 4.91 5.57
N LEU A 13 -12.03 4.75 5.99
CA LEU A 13 -11.62 3.71 6.94
C LEU A 13 -12.13 4.01 8.35
N ASP A 14 -12.06 5.27 8.78
CA ASP A 14 -12.40 5.68 10.14
C ASP A 14 -13.90 5.60 10.44
N GLU A 15 -14.77 5.85 9.46
CA GLU A 15 -16.24 5.81 9.64
C GLU A 15 -16.80 4.40 9.89
N VAL A 16 -16.01 3.34 9.65
CA VAL A 16 -16.46 1.96 9.85
C VAL A 16 -16.26 1.56 11.31
N HIS A 17 -17.38 1.54 12.04
CA HIS A 17 -17.41 1.18 13.47
C HIS A 17 -18.33 0.00 13.80
N THR A 18 -19.09 -0.51 12.82
CA THR A 18 -20.12 -1.54 13.04
C THR A 18 -20.07 -2.59 11.94
N ALA A 19 -20.66 -3.76 12.18
CA ALA A 19 -20.79 -4.81 11.17
C ALA A 19 -21.59 -4.36 9.94
N ALA A 20 -22.65 -3.58 10.15
CA ALA A 20 -23.44 -2.99 9.06
C ALA A 20 -22.63 -1.95 8.26
N GLY A 21 -21.77 -1.17 8.93
CA GLY A 21 -20.84 -0.25 8.27
C GLY A 21 -19.81 -1.00 7.44
N LEU A 22 -19.24 -2.07 7.99
CA LEU A 22 -18.28 -2.93 7.30
C LEU A 22 -18.91 -3.60 6.06
N ALA A 23 -20.14 -4.10 6.15
CA ALA A 23 -20.85 -4.69 5.02
C ALA A 23 -21.14 -3.71 3.88
N ARG A 24 -21.14 -2.40 4.16
CA ARG A 24 -21.32 -1.32 3.16
C ARG A 24 -20.00 -0.74 2.69
N PHE A 25 -18.89 -1.09 3.31
CA PHE A 25 -17.58 -0.57 2.95
C PHE A 25 -17.22 -1.02 1.52
N SER A 26 -16.74 -0.08 0.71
CA SER A 26 -16.42 -0.32 -0.70
C SER A 26 -14.93 -0.09 -0.93
N ILE A 27 -14.24 -1.17 -1.32
CA ILE A 27 -12.83 -1.11 -1.72
C ILE A 27 -12.67 -0.19 -2.93
N ASP A 28 -13.60 -0.21 -3.90
CA ASP A 28 -13.57 0.67 -5.07
C ASP A 28 -13.74 2.15 -4.71
N ALA A 29 -14.55 2.46 -3.69
CA ALA A 29 -14.66 3.84 -3.19
C ALA A 29 -13.37 4.28 -2.51
N PHE A 30 -12.74 3.40 -1.73
CA PHE A 30 -11.44 3.65 -1.13
C PHE A 30 -10.35 3.86 -2.20
N ALA A 31 -10.26 2.96 -3.18
CA ALA A 31 -9.28 3.04 -4.28
C ALA A 31 -9.40 4.35 -5.06
N ARG A 32 -10.62 4.78 -5.37
CA ARG A 32 -10.89 6.08 -6.00
C ARG A 32 -10.44 7.24 -5.12
N ALA A 33 -10.77 7.23 -3.83
CA ALA A 33 -10.32 8.26 -2.91
C ALA A 33 -8.78 8.33 -2.84
N VAL A 34 -8.08 7.20 -2.89
CA VAL A 34 -6.60 7.16 -2.90
C VAL A 34 -6.08 7.76 -4.21
N ALA A 35 -6.69 7.43 -5.33
CA ALA A 35 -6.35 7.99 -6.64
C ALA A 35 -6.62 9.51 -6.74
N ASP A 36 -7.66 10.00 -6.08
CA ASP A 36 -8.05 11.41 -6.07
C ASP A 36 -7.21 12.24 -5.08
N ALA A 37 -6.72 11.63 -4.00
CA ALA A 37 -5.94 12.31 -2.96
C ALA A 37 -4.47 12.55 -3.32
N ARG A 38 -4.00 12.03 -4.47
CA ARG A 38 -2.63 12.28 -4.94
C ARG A 38 -2.42 13.77 -5.24
N ALA A 39 -1.20 14.26 -5.02
CA ALA A 39 -0.85 15.63 -5.39
C ALA A 39 -1.07 15.85 -6.91
N ASP A 40 -1.45 17.08 -7.28
CA ASP A 40 -1.57 17.47 -8.68
C ASP A 40 -0.25 17.17 -9.40
N ASP A 41 -0.34 16.30 -10.41
CA ASP A 41 0.68 15.93 -11.41
C ASP A 41 2.12 16.41 -11.11
N PRO A 42 2.89 15.65 -10.29
CA PRO A 42 4.18 16.12 -9.78
C PRO A 42 5.16 16.39 -10.90
N ARG A 43 5.74 17.61 -10.92
CA ARG A 43 6.65 18.08 -11.97
C ARG A 43 8.11 18.13 -11.55
N ASP A 44 8.41 17.78 -10.30
CA ASP A 44 9.75 17.84 -9.71
C ASP A 44 10.01 16.66 -8.76
N LEU A 45 11.27 16.52 -8.32
CA LEU A 45 11.70 15.44 -7.43
C LEU A 45 10.98 15.45 -6.07
N GLU A 46 10.68 16.65 -5.56
CA GLU A 46 10.00 16.82 -4.27
C GLU A 46 8.55 16.33 -4.34
N GLY A 47 7.80 16.74 -5.36
CA GLY A 47 6.44 16.30 -5.61
C GLY A 47 6.34 14.80 -5.84
N LEU A 48 7.31 14.20 -6.53
CA LEU A 48 7.37 12.74 -6.71
C LEU A 48 7.60 12.01 -5.40
N SER A 49 8.57 12.45 -4.60
CA SER A 49 8.85 11.90 -3.27
C SER A 49 7.66 12.07 -2.32
N ALA A 50 6.99 13.23 -2.35
CA ALA A 50 5.82 13.50 -1.52
C ALA A 50 4.62 12.61 -1.92
N THR A 51 4.43 12.39 -3.21
CA THR A 51 3.35 11.51 -3.70
C THR A 51 3.60 10.05 -3.31
N ASP A 52 4.84 9.54 -3.42
CA ASP A 52 5.19 8.21 -2.92
C ASP A 52 4.92 8.07 -1.41
N ALA A 53 5.35 9.07 -0.63
CA ALA A 53 5.14 9.10 0.80
C ALA A 53 3.64 9.11 1.17
N ALA A 54 2.82 9.86 0.43
CA ALA A 54 1.37 9.87 0.62
C ALA A 54 0.73 8.51 0.34
N LEU A 55 1.09 7.86 -0.78
CA LEU A 55 0.62 6.52 -1.13
C LEU A 55 1.01 5.48 -0.06
N ARG A 56 2.28 5.47 0.35
CA ARG A 56 2.78 4.56 1.40
C ARG A 56 2.17 4.89 2.77
N GLY A 57 1.82 6.15 3.02
CA GLY A 57 1.18 6.61 4.25
C GLY A 57 -0.18 5.97 4.52
N HIS A 58 -0.84 5.40 3.51
CA HIS A 58 -2.09 4.65 3.71
C HIS A 58 -1.89 3.26 4.34
N LEU A 59 -0.71 2.65 4.23
CA LEU A 59 -0.49 1.27 4.69
C LEU A 59 -0.70 1.12 6.21
N PRO A 60 -0.14 1.98 7.09
CA PRO A 60 -0.41 1.91 8.53
C PRO A 60 -1.89 2.15 8.89
N ALA A 61 -2.60 2.96 8.10
CA ALA A 61 -4.02 3.20 8.31
C ALA A 61 -4.86 1.95 7.97
N ILE A 62 -4.48 1.21 6.91
CA ILE A 62 -5.10 -0.08 6.57
C ILE A 62 -4.82 -1.12 7.66
N ASP A 63 -3.62 -1.14 8.24
CA ASP A 63 -3.28 -2.03 9.36
C ASP A 63 -4.16 -1.74 10.60
N ALA A 64 -4.29 -0.46 10.97
CA ALA A 64 -5.17 -0.05 12.07
C ALA A 64 -6.65 -0.37 11.79
N PHE A 65 -7.09 -0.17 10.55
CA PHE A 65 -8.43 -0.55 10.11
C PHE A 65 -8.65 -2.06 10.20
N THR A 66 -7.67 -2.88 9.83
CA THR A 66 -7.75 -4.35 9.91
C THR A 66 -7.95 -4.83 11.34
N ALA A 67 -7.23 -4.25 12.30
CA ALA A 67 -7.43 -4.56 13.73
C ALA A 67 -8.85 -4.22 14.20
N ARG A 68 -9.41 -3.11 13.72
CA ARG A 68 -10.80 -2.70 14.00
C ARG A 68 -11.82 -3.65 13.38
N VAL A 69 -11.61 -4.03 12.12
CA VAL A 69 -12.43 -5.03 11.42
C VAL A 69 -12.42 -6.36 12.16
N MET A 70 -11.25 -6.80 12.63
CA MET A 70 -11.15 -8.02 13.44
C MET A 70 -11.98 -7.91 14.72
N LYS A 71 -11.94 -6.77 15.41
CA LYS A 71 -12.76 -6.56 16.61
C LYS A 71 -14.25 -6.70 16.29
N ILE A 72 -14.73 -6.02 15.24
CA ILE A 72 -16.13 -6.10 14.80
C ILE A 72 -16.51 -7.54 14.45
N ALA A 73 -15.65 -8.25 13.72
CA ALA A 73 -15.89 -9.63 13.30
C ALA A 73 -15.94 -10.60 14.49
N LEU A 74 -15.04 -10.46 15.46
CA LEU A 74 -15.06 -11.24 16.70
C LEU A 74 -16.30 -10.96 17.54
N ASP A 75 -16.70 -9.69 17.66
CA ASP A 75 -17.89 -9.31 18.44
C ASP A 75 -19.17 -9.92 17.83
N VAL A 76 -19.22 -10.07 16.49
CA VAL A 76 -20.32 -10.76 15.80
C VAL A 76 -20.22 -12.27 15.92
N ALA A 77 -19.07 -12.87 15.58
CA ALA A 77 -18.87 -14.32 15.55
C ALA A 77 -19.02 -14.98 16.93
N LEU A 78 -18.75 -14.21 17.99
CA LEU A 78 -18.76 -14.65 19.38
C LEU A 78 -19.79 -13.87 20.22
N ALA A 79 -20.85 -13.35 19.59
CA ALA A 79 -21.88 -12.55 20.27
C ALA A 79 -22.54 -13.34 21.42
N ASP A 80 -22.83 -14.62 21.17
CA ASP A 80 -23.47 -15.52 22.13
C ASP A 80 -22.45 -16.35 22.95
N ASP A 81 -21.14 -16.12 22.74
CA ASP A 81 -20.08 -16.86 23.43
C ASP A 81 -19.71 -16.22 24.77
N THR A 82 -19.69 -17.03 25.82
CA THR A 82 -19.21 -16.64 27.15
C THR A 82 -17.85 -17.26 27.50
N ALA A 83 -17.28 -18.09 26.62
CA ALA A 83 -16.02 -18.77 26.83
C ALA A 83 -14.81 -17.83 26.73
N LEU A 84 -14.89 -16.78 25.90
CA LEU A 84 -13.86 -15.75 25.81
C LEU A 84 -14.23 -14.46 26.54
N ALA A 85 -13.43 -14.14 27.55
CA ALA A 85 -13.52 -12.86 28.25
C ALA A 85 -13.41 -11.67 27.25
N PRO A 86 -14.20 -10.59 27.41
CA PRO A 86 -14.15 -9.43 26.52
C PRO A 86 -12.75 -8.78 26.40
N ALA A 87 -11.98 -8.80 27.48
CA ALA A 87 -10.61 -8.30 27.50
C ALA A 87 -9.68 -9.11 26.57
N PHE A 88 -9.89 -10.44 26.49
CA PHE A 88 -9.14 -11.31 25.59
C PHE A 88 -9.47 -10.99 24.13
N ARG A 89 -10.77 -10.85 23.79
CA ARG A 89 -11.20 -10.47 22.43
C ARG A 89 -10.59 -9.15 21.97
N THR A 90 -10.55 -8.16 22.87
CA THR A 90 -9.92 -6.86 22.59
C THR A 90 -8.41 -6.98 22.34
N ASN A 91 -7.70 -7.76 23.17
CA ASN A 91 -6.26 -7.99 23.00
C ASN A 91 -5.96 -8.77 21.70
N LEU A 92 -6.76 -9.79 21.40
CA LEU A 92 -6.65 -10.58 20.18
C LEU A 92 -6.81 -9.70 18.94
N ALA A 93 -7.84 -8.84 18.90
CA ALA A 93 -8.04 -7.90 17.80
C ALA A 93 -6.86 -6.92 17.64
N ALA A 94 -6.32 -6.40 18.75
CA ALA A 94 -5.17 -5.49 18.73
C ALA A 94 -3.86 -6.18 18.29
N THR A 95 -3.76 -7.49 18.44
CA THR A 95 -2.55 -8.27 18.10
C THR A 95 -2.73 -9.14 16.85
N ILE A 96 -3.87 -9.01 16.14
CA ILE A 96 -4.26 -9.94 15.08
C ILE A 96 -3.23 -10.02 13.95
N LEU A 97 -2.62 -8.89 13.59
CA LEU A 97 -1.63 -8.82 12.51
C LEU A 97 -0.40 -9.70 12.78
N ARG A 98 -0.11 -10.06 14.05
CA ARG A 98 0.98 -10.98 14.39
C ARG A 98 0.73 -12.43 13.94
N TYR A 99 -0.53 -12.78 13.68
CA TYR A 99 -0.92 -14.12 13.27
C TYR A 99 -1.26 -14.21 11.78
N HIS A 100 -0.96 -13.16 10.99
CA HIS A 100 -1.24 -13.15 9.55
C HIS A 100 -0.62 -14.36 8.85
N ASP A 101 0.64 -14.67 9.18
CA ASP A 101 1.42 -15.76 8.58
C ASP A 101 1.32 -17.08 9.36
N ASP A 102 0.69 -17.09 10.53
CA ASP A 102 0.59 -18.26 11.41
C ASP A 102 -0.79 -18.35 12.06
N ARG A 103 -1.74 -18.86 11.26
CA ARG A 103 -3.15 -19.04 11.68
C ARG A 103 -3.34 -20.20 12.64
N ASP A 104 -2.42 -21.16 12.65
CA ASP A 104 -2.47 -22.29 13.56
C ASP A 104 -2.12 -21.83 14.97
N LEU A 105 -1.12 -20.96 15.12
CA LEU A 105 -0.83 -20.31 16.40
C LEU A 105 -2.01 -19.48 16.92
N LEU A 106 -2.75 -18.79 16.03
CA LEU A 106 -3.99 -18.11 16.41
C LEU A 106 -5.01 -19.10 16.97
N ARG A 107 -5.26 -20.21 16.25
CA ARG A 107 -6.19 -21.25 16.67
C ARG A 107 -5.81 -21.82 18.04
N GLU A 108 -4.55 -22.19 18.22
CA GLU A 108 -4.02 -22.73 19.48
C GLU A 108 -4.26 -21.76 20.64
N ARG A 109 -3.97 -20.48 20.46
CA ARG A 109 -4.16 -19.47 21.51
C ARG A 109 -5.62 -19.26 21.88
N VAL A 110 -6.50 -19.22 20.89
CA VAL A 110 -7.94 -19.08 21.14
C VAL A 110 -8.50 -20.33 21.82
N ALA A 111 -8.14 -21.53 21.34
CA ALA A 111 -8.56 -22.79 21.95
C ALA A 111 -8.06 -22.92 23.39
N ALA A 112 -6.81 -22.56 23.67
CA ALA A 112 -6.26 -22.55 25.03
C ALA A 112 -7.00 -21.56 25.95
N ALA A 113 -7.40 -20.39 25.43
CA ALA A 113 -8.16 -19.42 26.21
C ALA A 113 -9.57 -19.91 26.52
N ALA A 114 -10.29 -20.42 25.52
CA ALA A 114 -11.65 -20.94 25.64
C ALA A 114 -11.73 -22.24 26.47
N GLY A 115 -10.70 -23.10 26.38
CA GLY A 115 -10.64 -24.35 27.13
C GLY A 115 -10.65 -24.18 28.66
N ARG A 116 -10.25 -22.99 29.16
CA ARG A 116 -10.37 -22.63 30.59
C ARG A 116 -11.82 -22.45 31.05
N ALA A 117 -12.73 -22.11 30.14
CA ALA A 117 -14.15 -21.97 30.40
C ALA A 117 -14.93 -23.26 30.06
N GLY A 118 -14.50 -24.00 29.03
CA GLY A 118 -15.12 -25.26 28.62
C GLY A 118 -14.34 -25.99 27.52
N PRO A 119 -13.79 -27.19 27.78
CA PRO A 119 -13.02 -27.95 26.78
C PRO A 119 -13.81 -28.33 25.53
N THR A 120 -15.13 -28.53 25.67
CA THR A 120 -16.02 -28.99 24.59
C THR A 120 -16.33 -27.92 23.56
N VAL A 121 -16.24 -26.63 23.92
CA VAL A 121 -16.54 -25.50 23.01
C VAL A 121 -15.27 -24.84 22.44
N ALA A 122 -14.10 -25.16 22.99
CA ALA A 122 -12.84 -24.50 22.68
C ALA A 122 -12.44 -24.58 21.20
N ALA A 123 -12.65 -25.74 20.56
CA ALA A 123 -12.34 -25.94 19.14
C ALA A 123 -13.23 -25.08 18.24
N ALA A 124 -14.55 -25.11 18.47
CA ALA A 124 -15.51 -24.33 17.68
C ALA A 124 -15.27 -22.82 17.79
N VAL A 125 -14.99 -22.33 19.00
CA VAL A 125 -14.66 -20.91 19.25
C VAL A 125 -13.37 -20.51 18.54
N ALA A 126 -12.36 -21.39 18.54
CA ALA A 126 -11.11 -21.14 17.83
C ALA A 126 -11.31 -21.10 16.31
N ASP A 127 -12.10 -22.00 15.74
CA ASP A 127 -12.38 -22.02 14.32
C ASP A 127 -13.16 -20.77 13.87
N HIS A 128 -14.18 -20.33 14.62
CA HIS A 128 -14.88 -19.08 14.34
C HIS A 128 -13.94 -17.86 14.38
N ALA A 129 -13.01 -17.81 15.34
CA ALA A 129 -12.04 -16.73 15.43
C ALA A 129 -11.05 -16.73 14.24
N VAL A 130 -10.63 -17.91 13.78
CA VAL A 130 -9.76 -18.06 12.60
C VAL A 130 -10.49 -17.66 11.31
N GLU A 131 -11.77 -18.02 11.16
CA GLU A 131 -12.59 -17.62 10.02
C GLU A 131 -12.77 -16.09 9.98
N ALA A 132 -13.09 -15.48 11.12
CA ALA A 132 -13.16 -14.03 11.26
C ALA A 132 -11.82 -13.35 10.90
N ALA A 133 -10.70 -13.91 11.34
CA ALA A 133 -9.36 -13.43 10.99
C ALA A 133 -9.08 -13.53 9.49
N ALA A 134 -9.47 -14.64 8.85
CA ALA A 134 -9.28 -14.83 7.42
C ALA A 134 -10.00 -13.75 6.60
N GLY A 135 -11.23 -13.40 6.97
CA GLY A 135 -11.96 -12.30 6.35
C GLY A 135 -11.27 -10.94 6.51
N ALA A 136 -10.77 -10.64 7.71
CA ALA A 136 -10.04 -9.40 7.98
C ALA A 136 -8.72 -9.32 7.17
N PHE A 137 -7.97 -10.42 7.07
CA PHE A 137 -6.73 -10.47 6.29
C PHE A 137 -6.99 -10.38 4.78
N ALA A 138 -8.06 -11.00 4.28
CA ALA A 138 -8.46 -10.86 2.88
C ALA A 138 -8.81 -9.41 2.53
N LEU A 139 -9.56 -8.72 3.40
CA LEU A 139 -9.87 -7.30 3.23
C LEU A 139 -8.60 -6.43 3.28
N ARG A 140 -7.69 -6.73 4.21
CA ARG A 140 -6.38 -6.06 4.28
C ARG A 140 -5.61 -6.19 2.98
N ALA A 141 -5.48 -7.42 2.46
CA ALA A 141 -4.78 -7.68 1.21
C ALA A 141 -5.41 -6.90 0.04
N ALA A 142 -6.74 -6.92 -0.09
CA ALA A 142 -7.43 -6.18 -1.14
C ALA A 142 -7.23 -4.65 -1.05
N LEU A 143 -7.15 -4.09 0.16
CA LEU A 143 -6.85 -2.68 0.37
C LEU A 143 -5.39 -2.33 0.02
N TYR A 144 -4.44 -3.21 0.34
CA TYR A 144 -3.05 -3.07 -0.09
C TYR A 144 -2.95 -3.10 -1.62
N ASP A 145 -3.61 -4.06 -2.25
CA ASP A 145 -3.65 -4.20 -3.71
C ASP A 145 -4.26 -2.96 -4.37
N ALA A 146 -5.29 -2.35 -3.78
CA ALA A 146 -5.85 -1.11 -4.26
C ALA A 146 -4.84 0.05 -4.25
N VAL A 147 -4.07 0.23 -3.17
CA VAL A 147 -3.02 1.26 -3.09
C VAL A 147 -1.91 1.00 -4.12
N VAL A 148 -1.49 -0.25 -4.23
CA VAL A 148 -0.46 -0.72 -5.17
C VAL A 148 -0.90 -0.51 -6.63
N ALA A 149 -2.18 -0.75 -6.95
CA ALA A 149 -2.73 -0.50 -8.28
C ALA A 149 -2.72 1.00 -8.63
N VAL A 150 -3.06 1.87 -7.67
CA VAL A 150 -2.96 3.34 -7.85
C VAL A 150 -1.51 3.75 -8.06
N ALA A 151 -0.58 3.20 -7.29
CA ALA A 151 0.85 3.51 -7.41
C ALA A 151 1.42 3.12 -8.78
N ARG A 152 1.00 1.98 -9.35
CA ARG A 152 1.35 1.58 -10.72
C ARG A 152 0.94 2.65 -11.73
N VAL A 153 -0.32 3.10 -11.67
CA VAL A 153 -0.88 4.10 -12.61
C VAL A 153 -0.16 5.44 -12.45
N TRP A 154 0.06 5.88 -11.22
CA TRP A 154 0.80 7.10 -10.93
C TRP A 154 2.24 7.03 -11.45
N ALA A 155 2.97 5.94 -11.18
CA ALA A 155 4.36 5.79 -11.60
C ALA A 155 4.49 5.83 -13.14
N ALA A 156 3.58 5.15 -13.85
CA ALA A 156 3.54 5.21 -15.30
C ALA A 156 3.25 6.63 -15.83
N ALA A 157 2.36 7.38 -15.17
CA ALA A 157 2.04 8.76 -15.55
C ALA A 157 3.17 9.75 -15.25
N ALA A 158 3.94 9.51 -14.18
CA ALA A 158 5.07 10.34 -13.77
C ALA A 158 6.35 10.08 -14.58
N LEU A 159 6.46 8.93 -15.23
CA LEU A 159 7.66 8.51 -15.94
C LEU A 159 8.16 9.51 -17.00
N PRO A 160 7.31 10.16 -17.83
CA PRO A 160 7.76 11.16 -18.79
C PRO A 160 8.48 12.36 -18.15
N VAL A 161 8.05 12.79 -16.96
CA VAL A 161 8.70 13.88 -16.22
C VAL A 161 10.10 13.46 -15.78
N ALA A 162 10.24 12.24 -15.24
CA ALA A 162 11.53 11.72 -14.81
C ALA A 162 12.50 11.53 -15.98
N ILE A 163 12.01 11.00 -17.11
CA ILE A 163 12.79 10.88 -18.36
C ILE A 163 13.27 12.25 -18.85
N ALA A 164 12.39 13.26 -18.83
CA ALA A 164 12.75 14.61 -19.25
C ALA A 164 13.82 15.21 -18.33
N GLY A 165 13.67 15.07 -17.01
CA GLY A 165 14.66 15.54 -16.03
C GLY A 165 16.01 14.83 -16.14
N ALA A 166 16.02 13.52 -16.41
CA ALA A 166 17.26 12.74 -16.58
C ALA A 166 18.04 13.15 -17.84
N ARG A 167 17.33 13.70 -18.83
CA ARG A 167 17.90 14.13 -20.13
C ARG A 167 18.09 15.64 -20.24
N ASP A 168 17.72 16.42 -19.23
CA ASP A 168 17.82 17.88 -19.29
C ASP A 168 19.27 18.36 -19.20
N ARG A 169 19.83 18.70 -20.36
CA ARG A 169 21.21 19.21 -20.51
C ARG A 169 21.42 20.61 -19.92
N ARG A 170 20.36 21.31 -19.52
CA ARG A 170 20.47 22.62 -18.84
C ARG A 170 20.77 22.46 -17.35
N GLY A 171 20.47 21.29 -16.77
CA GLY A 171 20.77 20.96 -15.38
C GLY A 171 22.19 20.40 -15.20
N ASP A 172 22.71 20.52 -13.98
CA ASP A 172 23.99 19.91 -13.62
C ASP A 172 23.94 18.38 -13.63
N ASP A 173 25.11 17.74 -13.71
CA ASP A 173 25.26 16.29 -13.81
C ASP A 173 24.67 15.57 -12.59
N SER A 174 24.75 16.18 -11.40
CA SER A 174 24.19 15.65 -10.16
C SER A 174 22.66 15.58 -10.19
N SER A 175 22.02 16.59 -10.79
CA SER A 175 20.58 16.65 -10.96
C SER A 175 20.11 15.62 -11.98
N ARG A 176 20.81 15.48 -13.11
CA ARG A 176 20.51 14.42 -14.09
C ARG A 176 20.68 13.02 -13.50
N ALA A 177 21.74 12.80 -12.71
CA ALA A 177 21.97 11.52 -12.03
C ALA A 177 20.82 11.17 -11.05
N ARG A 178 20.34 12.15 -10.27
CA ARG A 178 19.18 11.97 -9.38
C ARG A 178 17.91 11.61 -10.16
N TRP A 179 17.65 12.31 -11.25
CA TRP A 179 16.51 12.02 -12.12
C TRP A 179 16.58 10.64 -12.78
N SER A 180 17.77 10.20 -13.19
CA SER A 180 17.96 8.86 -13.76
C SER A 180 17.64 7.75 -12.75
N VAL A 181 17.98 7.93 -11.47
CA VAL A 181 17.61 6.98 -10.41
C VAL A 181 16.10 6.98 -10.17
N VAL A 182 15.45 8.15 -10.23
CA VAL A 182 13.99 8.25 -10.13
C VAL A 182 13.28 7.62 -11.33
N GLU A 183 13.78 7.80 -12.56
CA GLU A 183 13.27 7.13 -13.75
C GLU A 183 13.29 5.60 -13.57
N GLN A 184 14.41 5.04 -13.09
CA GLN A 184 14.55 3.62 -12.85
C GLN A 184 13.56 3.12 -11.79
N GLU A 185 13.39 3.84 -10.69
CA GLU A 185 12.44 3.48 -9.64
C GLU A 185 10.98 3.58 -10.11
N LEU A 186 10.60 4.64 -10.84
CA LEU A 186 9.24 4.75 -11.39
C LEU A 186 8.95 3.65 -12.41
N THR A 187 9.93 3.28 -13.23
CA THR A 187 9.84 2.11 -14.14
C THR A 187 9.64 0.81 -13.35
N ALA A 188 10.41 0.64 -12.27
CA ALA A 188 10.31 -0.53 -11.40
C ALA A 188 8.97 -0.61 -10.69
N VAL A 189 8.41 0.51 -10.19
CA VAL A 189 7.08 0.56 -9.56
C VAL A 189 5.96 0.33 -10.58
N ALA A 190 6.07 0.88 -11.80
CA ALA A 190 5.09 0.62 -12.85
C ALA A 190 5.04 -0.87 -13.23
N THR A 191 6.18 -1.55 -13.19
CA THR A 191 6.30 -2.99 -13.49
C THR A 191 5.88 -3.86 -12.30
N GLU A 192 6.50 -3.63 -11.14
CA GLU A 192 6.33 -4.38 -9.89
C GLU A 192 5.92 -3.42 -8.75
N PRO A 193 4.63 -3.04 -8.67
CA PRO A 193 4.18 -2.00 -7.76
C PRO A 193 4.21 -2.44 -6.29
N ALA A 194 4.32 -3.74 -6.00
CA ALA A 194 4.47 -4.23 -4.62
C ALA A 194 5.75 -3.72 -3.94
N ARG A 195 6.73 -3.23 -4.73
CA ARG A 195 7.94 -2.57 -4.21
C ARG A 195 7.61 -1.36 -3.32
N LEU A 196 6.51 -0.65 -3.58
CA LEU A 196 6.03 0.45 -2.73
C LEU A 196 5.89 0.02 -1.26
N VAL A 197 5.38 -1.20 -1.05
CA VAL A 197 5.14 -1.77 0.29
C VAL A 197 6.44 -2.24 0.93
N ALA A 198 7.37 -2.77 0.13
CA ALA A 198 8.61 -3.38 0.62
C ALA A 198 9.53 -2.42 1.38
N ALA A 199 9.69 -1.18 0.91
CA ALA A 199 10.60 -0.22 1.54
C ALA A 199 10.21 1.26 1.29
N PRO A 200 10.71 2.22 2.10
CA PRO A 200 10.54 3.65 1.85
C PRO A 200 11.26 4.13 0.59
N TRP A 201 10.77 5.21 -0.04
CA TRP A 201 11.30 5.83 -1.27
C TRP A 201 12.84 5.88 -1.32
N ALA A 202 13.46 6.50 -0.31
CA ALA A 202 14.92 6.69 -0.26
C ALA A 202 15.69 5.37 -0.29
N SER A 203 15.20 4.34 0.41
CA SER A 203 15.82 3.00 0.40
C SER A 203 15.70 2.32 -0.96
N ARG A 204 14.61 2.56 -1.70
CA ARG A 204 14.41 1.99 -3.03
C ARG A 204 15.27 2.70 -4.08
N LEU A 205 15.37 4.03 -4.01
CA LEU A 205 16.29 4.79 -4.86
C LEU A 205 17.74 4.37 -4.68
N ALA A 206 18.17 4.13 -3.44
CA ALA A 206 19.54 3.69 -3.13
C ALA A 206 19.91 2.32 -3.74
N SER A 207 18.94 1.56 -4.26
CA SER A 207 19.20 0.28 -4.96
C SER A 207 19.62 0.45 -6.42
N PHE A 208 19.55 1.66 -6.98
CA PHE A 208 19.92 1.94 -8.36
C PHE A 208 21.23 2.72 -8.48
N THR A 209 21.94 2.47 -9.57
CA THR A 209 23.09 3.27 -10.00
C THR A 209 22.61 4.26 -11.07
N PRO A 210 22.98 5.55 -11.01
CA PRO A 210 22.63 6.51 -12.06
C PRO A 210 23.11 6.05 -13.43
N VAL A 211 22.28 6.21 -14.46
CA VAL A 211 22.64 5.97 -15.85
C VAL A 211 22.90 7.31 -16.52
N ASP A 212 24.04 7.42 -17.20
CA ASP A 212 24.29 8.58 -18.05
C ASP A 212 23.58 8.40 -19.39
N HIS A 213 22.61 9.27 -19.67
CA HIS A 213 21.85 9.27 -20.92
C HIS A 213 22.55 10.06 -22.03
N GLN A 214 23.87 10.26 -21.97
CA GLN A 214 24.64 10.80 -23.09
C GLN A 214 24.31 10.01 -24.36
N VAL A 215 23.63 10.68 -25.29
CA VAL A 215 23.49 10.22 -26.67
C VAL A 215 24.92 10.17 -27.20
N ILE A 216 25.41 8.99 -27.53
CA ILE A 216 26.60 8.85 -28.38
C ILE A 216 26.22 9.58 -29.67
N GLU A 217 26.73 10.81 -29.86
CA GLU A 217 26.67 11.42 -31.17
C GLU A 217 27.36 10.44 -32.12
N PRO A 218 26.68 9.95 -33.17
CA PRO A 218 27.37 9.12 -34.15
C PRO A 218 28.54 9.96 -34.66
N GLU A 219 29.76 9.43 -34.57
CA GLU A 219 30.93 10.08 -35.15
C GLU A 219 30.56 10.50 -36.57
N PRO A 220 30.80 11.77 -36.97
CA PRO A 220 30.47 12.21 -38.31
C PRO A 220 31.15 11.26 -39.29
N SER A 221 30.34 10.60 -40.10
CA SER A 221 30.85 9.71 -41.14
C SER A 221 31.79 10.50 -42.05
N PHE A 222 32.77 9.83 -42.65
CA PHE A 222 33.71 10.48 -43.57
C PHE A 222 32.99 11.24 -44.71
N GLY A 223 31.79 10.79 -45.12
CA GLY A 223 30.95 11.47 -46.11
C GLY A 223 30.42 12.84 -45.65
N SER A 224 30.07 12.99 -44.36
CA SER A 224 29.59 14.26 -43.79
C SER A 224 30.69 15.31 -43.58
N LEU A 225 31.97 14.93 -43.69
CA LEU A 225 33.11 15.86 -43.67
C LEU A 225 33.47 16.39 -45.07
N ILE A 226 33.00 15.73 -46.15
CA ILE A 226 33.29 16.13 -47.53
C ILE A 226 32.28 17.19 -48.03
N GLU A 227 31.10 17.29 -47.43
CA GLU A 227 30.06 18.27 -47.81
C GLU A 227 30.26 19.67 -47.18
N LEU A 228 31.38 19.92 -46.50
CA LEU A 228 31.70 21.20 -45.85
C LEU A 228 32.73 22.06 -46.61
N ASP A 229 33.13 21.67 -47.83
CA ASP A 229 33.95 22.48 -48.76
C ASP A 229 33.14 23.05 -49.93
#